data_AF-A0A4Y1Q8R1-F1
#
_entry.id   AF-A0A4Y1Q8R1-F1
#
_cell.length_a   1.000
_cell.length_b   1.000
_cell.length_c   1.000
_cell.angle_alpha   90.00
_cell.angle_beta   90.00
_cell.angle_gamma   90.00
#
_symmetry.space_group_name_H-M   'P 1'
#
loop_
_entity.id
_entity.type
_entity.pdbx_description
1 polymer ?
#
loop_
_entity_poly.entity_id
_entity_poly.type
_entity_poly.pdbx_seq_one_letter_code
_entity_poly.pdbx_strand_id
1 'polypeptide(L)' 'EVLAEAFRRAIGLRIKETKEVYEGEVTELTPTESENPLSGYGKTVSHVIVGLKTVKGTKQLRLDPTI' A
#
# COMPACT_ATOMS: atom_id res chain seq x y z
N GLU A 1 -4.52 -27.86 8.20
CA GLU A 1 -4.79 -26.48 7.76
C GLU A 1 -4.00 -26.09 6.51
N VAL A 2 -2.67 -26.27 6.52
CA VAL A 2 -1.74 -25.96 5.39
C VAL A 2 -2.18 -26.54 4.04
N LEU A 3 -2.64 -27.79 3.99
CA LEU A 3 -3.07 -28.43 2.73
C LEU A 3 -4.27 -27.73 2.09
N ALA A 4 -5.28 -27.37 2.89
CA ALA A 4 -6.49 -26.70 2.41
C ALA A 4 -6.19 -25.28 1.94
N GLU A 5 -5.26 -24.60 2.59
CA GLU A 5 -4.78 -23.29 2.15
C GLU A 5 -4.04 -23.36 0.81
N ALA A 6 -3.19 -24.39 0.62
CA ALA A 6 -2.50 -24.61 -0.65
C ALA A 6 -3.50 -24.80 -1.81
N PHE A 7 -4.59 -25.57 -1.59
CA PHE A 7 -5.66 -25.71 -2.57
C PHE A 7 -6.38 -24.38 -2.86
N ARG A 8 -6.72 -23.58 -1.84
CA ARG A 8 -7.38 -22.27 -2.05
C ARG A 8 -6.50 -21.30 -2.85
N ARG A 9 -5.19 -21.27 -2.60
CA ARG A 9 -4.24 -20.41 -3.33
C ARG A 9 -4.01 -20.87 -4.77
N ALA A 10 -4.13 -22.17 -5.03
CA ALA A 10 -3.94 -22.75 -6.37
C ALA A 10 -5.17 -22.58 -7.29
N ILE A 11 -6.35 -22.30 -6.74
CA ILE A 11 -7.57 -22.04 -7.53
C ILE A 11 -7.58 -20.58 -7.98
N GLY A 12 -7.32 -20.34 -9.26
CA GLY A 12 -7.45 -19.01 -9.86
C GLY A 12 -8.91 -18.63 -10.13
N LEU A 13 -9.38 -17.53 -9.56
CA LEU A 13 -10.66 -16.91 -9.89
C LEU A 13 -10.43 -15.67 -10.76
N ARG A 14 -11.16 -15.54 -11.87
CA ARG A 14 -11.10 -14.36 -12.74
C ARG A 14 -12.32 -13.48 -12.51
N ILE A 15 -12.09 -12.29 -11.94
CA ILE A 15 -13.13 -11.31 -11.67
C ILE A 15 -12.78 -10.02 -12.43
N LYS A 16 -13.79 -9.36 -13.01
CA LYS A 16 -13.65 -8.02 -13.59
C LYS A 16 -14.15 -7.01 -12.57
N GLU A 17 -13.25 -6.21 -12.03
CA GLU A 17 -13.54 -5.17 -11.06
C GLU A 17 -13.09 -3.81 -11.60
N THR A 18 -13.90 -2.77 -11.37
CA THR A 18 -13.50 -1.39 -11.64
C THR A 18 -12.82 -0.84 -10.39
N LYS A 19 -11.51 -0.65 -10.47
CA LYS A 19 -10.71 -0.01 -9.42
C LYS A 19 -10.18 1.33 -9.90
N GLU A 20 -10.03 2.27 -8.97
CA GLU A 20 -9.27 3.49 -9.25
C GLU A 20 -7.78 3.12 -9.37
N VAL A 21 -7.17 3.44 -10.51
CA VAL A 21 -5.75 3.25 -10.74
C VAL A 21 -5.11 4.61 -10.91
N TYR A 22 -4.09 4.87 -10.09
CA TYR A 22 -3.31 6.09 -10.14
C TYR A 22 -1.94 5.78 -10.74
N GLU A 23 -1.62 6.41 -11.87
CA GLU A 23 -0.36 6.23 -12.59
C GLU A 23 0.36 7.58 -12.72
N GLY A 24 1.67 7.58 -12.53
CA GLY A 24 2.49 8.79 -12.62
C GLY A 24 3.95 8.54 -12.20
N GLU A 25 4.79 9.53 -12.44
CA GLU A 25 6.18 9.57 -11.96
C GLU A 25 6.20 9.86 -10.45
N VAL A 26 6.95 9.08 -9.68
CA VAL A 26 7.09 9.29 -8.22
C VAL A 26 8.04 10.46 -7.98
N THR A 27 7.53 11.54 -7.39
CA THR A 27 8.31 12.73 -7.05
C THR A 27 8.62 12.83 -5.55
N GLU A 28 7.83 12.17 -4.71
CA GLU A 28 8.00 12.17 -3.26
C GLU A 28 7.61 10.79 -2.70
N LEU A 29 8.39 10.29 -1.74
CA LEU A 29 8.14 9.05 -1.02
C LEU A 29 8.59 9.21 0.43
N THR A 30 7.65 9.61 1.30
CA THR A 30 7.95 9.96 2.69
C THR A 30 7.15 9.06 3.64
N PRO A 31 7.79 8.13 4.37
CA PRO A 31 7.12 7.36 5.40
C PRO A 31 6.83 8.23 6.62
N THR A 32 5.61 8.15 7.15
CA THR A 32 5.21 8.81 8.39
C THR A 32 5.21 7.81 9.53
N GLU A 33 6.06 8.05 10.50
CA GLU A 33 6.28 7.20 11.67
C GLU A 33 5.35 7.60 12.82
N SER A 34 4.78 6.62 13.51
CA SER A 34 4.06 6.79 14.78
C SER A 34 4.72 5.97 15.89
N GLU A 35 4.56 6.40 17.14
CA GLU A 35 5.05 5.67 18.31
C GLU A 35 4.33 4.32 18.44
N ASN A 36 5.09 3.27 18.77
CA ASN A 36 4.56 1.95 19.02
C ASN A 36 3.98 1.87 20.45
N PRO A 37 2.67 1.59 20.63
CA PRO A 37 2.03 1.60 21.95
C PRO A 37 2.49 0.45 22.88
N LEU A 38 3.24 -0.55 22.40
CA LEU A 38 3.57 -1.75 23.18
C LEU A 38 5.00 -1.82 23.73
N SER A 39 5.87 -0.85 23.44
CA SER A 39 7.23 -0.77 23.98
C SER A 39 7.94 0.40 23.30
N GLY A 40 8.54 1.32 24.07
CA GLY A 40 9.25 2.51 23.60
C GLY A 40 10.51 2.27 22.75
N TYR A 41 10.61 1.13 22.08
CA TYR A 41 11.66 0.80 21.13
C TYR A 41 11.06 0.44 19.77
N GLY A 42 11.24 1.34 18.81
CA GLY A 42 10.86 1.15 17.41
C GLY A 42 9.73 2.09 16.99
N LYS A 43 10.01 2.91 15.98
CA LYS A 43 8.99 3.70 15.30
C LYS A 43 8.25 2.80 14.31
N THR A 44 6.93 2.82 14.33
CA THR A 44 6.10 2.05 13.38
C THR A 44 5.71 2.95 12.22
N VAL A 45 5.84 2.49 10.97
CA VAL A 45 5.34 3.24 9.81
C VAL A 45 3.81 3.21 9.83
N SER A 46 3.20 4.38 10.00
CA SER A 46 1.74 4.53 10.08
C SER A 46 1.08 4.70 8.71
N HIS A 47 1.76 5.39 7.79
CA HIS A 47 1.35 5.59 6.41
C HIS A 47 2.51 6.15 5.60
N VAL A 48 2.43 6.04 4.28
CA VAL A 48 3.42 6.60 3.37
C VAL A 48 2.76 7.68 2.53
N ILE A 49 3.37 8.86 2.46
CA ILE A 49 2.95 9.93 1.56
C ILE A 49 3.71 9.74 0.24
N VAL A 50 2.97 9.61 -0.85
CA VAL A 50 3.51 9.48 -2.21
C VAL A 50 3.07 10.64 -3.07
N GLY A 51 4.03 11.39 -3.61
CA GLY A 51 3.79 12.39 -4.64
C GLY A 51 3.89 11.77 -6.02
N LEU A 52 2.82 11.89 -6.82
CA LEU A 52 2.76 11.46 -8.21
C LEU A 52 2.68 12.67 -9.13
N LYS A 53 3.53 12.71 -10.15
CA LYS A 53 3.50 13.70 -11.24
C LYS A 53 3.03 13.06 -12.54
N THR A 54 2.13 13.74 -13.21
CA THR A 54 1.60 13.39 -14.52
C THR A 54 1.74 14.57 -15.47
N VAL A 55 1.52 14.34 -16.76
CA VAL A 55 1.49 15.43 -17.76
C VAL A 55 0.42 16.49 -17.48
N LYS A 56 -0.61 16.17 -16.70
CA LYS A 56 -1.72 17.06 -16.36
C LYS A 56 -1.54 17.79 -15.01
N GLY A 57 -0.53 17.42 -14.22
CA GLY A 57 -0.30 17.98 -12.90
C GLY A 57 0.23 16.97 -11.89
N THR A 58 0.30 17.38 -10.63
CA THR A 58 0.79 16.57 -9.50
C THR A 58 -0.33 16.22 -8.52
N LYS A 59 -0.22 15.08 -7.86
CA LYS A 59 -1.15 14.62 -6.82
C LYS A 59 -0.38 13.95 -5.69
N GLN A 60 -0.69 14.28 -4.44
CA GLN A 60 -0.19 13.55 -3.28
C GLN A 60 -1.24 12.53 -2.83
N LEU A 61 -0.78 11.32 -2.48
CA LEU A 61 -1.59 10.21 -1.99
C LEU A 61 -1.05 9.74 -0.64
N ARG A 62 -1.95 9.34 0.25
CA ARG A 62 -1.63 8.67 1.50
C ARG A 62 -1.89 7.18 1.33
N LEU A 63 -0.83 6.39 1.37
CA LEU A 63 -0.88 4.93 1.27
C LEU A 63 -0.80 4.29 2.66
N ASP A 64 -1.59 3.24 2.85
CA ASP A 64 -1.50 2.38 4.01
C ASP A 64 -0.20 1.56 3.96
N PRO A 65 0.48 1.30 5.10
CA PRO A 65 1.72 0.54 5.13
C PRO A 65 1.56 -0.95 4.74
N THR A 66 0.33 -1.46 4.65
CA THR A 66 0.04 -2.87 4.34
C THR A 66 -0.35 -3.15 2.87
N ILE A 67 -0.36 -2.11 2.03
CA ILE A 67 -0.56 -2.22 0.57
C ILE A 67 0.61 -2.94 -0.11
#